data_AF-A0A2V8F193-F1
#
_entry.id   AF-A0A2V8F193-F1
#
_cell.length_a   1.000
_cell.length_b   1.000
_cell.length_c   1.000
_cell.angle_alpha   90.00
_cell.angle_beta   90.00
_cell.angle_gamma   90.00
#
_symmetry.space_group_name_H-M   'P 1'
#
loop_
_entity.id
_entity.type
_entity.pdbx_description
1 polymer ?
#
loop_
_entity_poly.entity_id
_entity_poly.type
_entity_poly.pdbx_seq_one_letter_code
_entity_poly.pdbx_strand_id
1 'polypeptide(L)'
;MRAPSCWSGPGIWARLRVRTRLPRCCASSSKSNGMPLHEIPGPAGRLEALLDEPASRGIGADGRLEIGHTEGLRAAVVFGHPHTGYGGTMHTKVVYQAAKALSRIGCAVLRFNFRGAGASAGGFTDGPGEMDDFRAALDFMRDRYPDAVMWAAGMSFGAWIALTVGAEDPRVSTLIGIAPPIARYDFTSVERSTTPKFFIQGELDEICPLT
;
A
#
# COMPACT_ATOMS: atom_id res chain seq x y z
N MET A 1 -59.79 11.15 -35.85
CA MET A 1 -58.33 11.19 -35.62
C MET A 1 -57.92 9.92 -34.89
N ARG A 2 -57.20 9.02 -35.56
CA ARG A 2 -56.48 7.89 -34.94
C ARG A 2 -55.10 7.84 -35.62
N ALA A 3 -54.05 7.98 -34.81
CA ALA A 3 -52.66 8.04 -35.26
C ALA A 3 -52.10 6.63 -35.56
N PRO A 4 -51.05 6.52 -36.41
CA PRO A 4 -50.65 5.28 -37.04
C PRO A 4 -49.52 4.51 -36.32
N SER A 5 -49.29 3.34 -36.88
CA SER A 5 -48.47 2.18 -36.55
C SER A 5 -46.93 2.36 -36.56
N CYS A 6 -46.29 1.26 -36.09
CA CYS A 6 -44.93 0.76 -36.37
C CYS A 6 -43.85 1.01 -35.31
N TRP A 7 -43.54 -0.05 -34.56
CA TRP A 7 -42.22 -0.31 -34.01
C TRP A 7 -41.75 -1.69 -34.47
N SER A 8 -40.76 -1.70 -35.36
CA SER A 8 -39.94 -2.86 -35.70
C SER A 8 -38.52 -2.38 -36.01
N GLY A 9 -37.53 -2.91 -35.31
CA GLY A 9 -36.12 -2.59 -35.52
C GLY A 9 -35.21 -3.36 -34.56
N PRO A 10 -34.31 -4.24 -35.05
CA PRO A 10 -33.47 -5.10 -34.22
C PRO A 10 -32.20 -4.40 -33.70
N GLY A 11 -31.76 -4.83 -32.51
CA GLY A 11 -30.57 -4.34 -31.81
C GLY A 11 -29.26 -4.58 -32.57
N ILE A 12 -28.45 -3.53 -32.66
CA ILE A 12 -27.11 -3.56 -33.25
C ILE A 12 -26.10 -3.89 -32.14
N TRP A 13 -25.53 -5.09 -32.21
CA TRP A 13 -24.31 -5.46 -31.51
C TRP A 13 -23.10 -4.93 -32.29
N ALA A 14 -22.48 -3.85 -31.81
CA ALA A 14 -21.22 -3.38 -32.38
C ALA A 14 -20.04 -4.18 -31.79
N ARG A 15 -19.54 -5.16 -32.55
CA ARG A 15 -18.24 -5.80 -32.31
C ARG A 15 -17.11 -4.81 -32.66
N LEU A 16 -16.42 -4.29 -31.66
CA LEU A 16 -15.18 -3.54 -31.87
C LEU A 16 -14.03 -4.53 -32.14
N ARG A 17 -13.57 -4.61 -33.39
CA ARG A 17 -12.33 -5.32 -33.74
C ARG A 17 -11.14 -4.39 -33.55
N VAL A 18 -10.32 -4.65 -32.53
CA VAL A 18 -9.02 -3.98 -32.34
C VAL A 18 -8.01 -4.60 -33.30
N ARG A 19 -7.52 -3.83 -34.28
CA ARG A 19 -6.37 -4.20 -35.11
C ARG A 19 -5.09 -3.81 -34.37
N THR A 20 -4.34 -4.81 -33.91
CA THR A 20 -2.99 -4.62 -33.34
C THR A 20 -1.96 -4.49 -34.47
N ARG A 21 -1.33 -3.32 -34.58
CA ARG A 21 0.01 -3.18 -35.20
C ARG A 21 0.94 -2.61 -34.12
N LEU A 22 1.86 -3.43 -33.64
CA LEU A 22 2.93 -3.05 -32.73
C LEU A 22 4.05 -2.36 -33.53
N PRO A 23 4.49 -1.14 -33.17
CA PRO A 23 5.78 -0.63 -33.63
C PRO A 23 6.91 -1.33 -32.87
N ARG A 24 7.99 -1.66 -33.58
CA ARG A 24 9.22 -2.20 -33.00
C ARG A 24 9.85 -1.16 -32.06
N CYS A 25 9.95 -1.47 -30.78
CA CYS A 25 10.79 -0.71 -29.84
C CYS A 25 12.27 -1.03 -30.06
N CYS A 26 13.09 0.01 -30.18
CA CYS A 26 14.53 -0.09 -30.03
C CYS A 26 14.86 -0.63 -28.63
N ALA A 27 15.66 -1.70 -28.59
CA ALA A 27 16.16 -2.27 -27.35
C ALA A 27 17.11 -1.26 -26.68
N SER A 28 16.69 -0.73 -25.53
CA SER A 28 17.62 -0.22 -24.53
C SER A 28 17.71 -1.27 -23.42
N SER A 29 18.93 -1.68 -23.14
CA SER A 29 19.28 -2.67 -22.13
C SER A 29 18.80 -2.21 -20.74
N SER A 30 17.78 -2.87 -20.20
CA SER A 30 17.38 -2.67 -18.81
C SER A 30 18.44 -3.32 -17.90
N LYS A 31 19.28 -2.48 -17.28
CA LYS A 31 19.92 -2.87 -16.02
C LYS A 31 18.79 -3.12 -15.02
N SER A 32 18.75 -4.31 -14.42
CA SER A 32 17.89 -4.59 -13.28
C SER A 32 18.34 -3.69 -12.12
N ASN A 33 17.76 -2.50 -12.02
CA ASN A 33 17.95 -1.62 -10.87
C ASN A 33 17.17 -2.24 -9.71
N GLY A 34 17.82 -3.12 -8.95
CA GLY A 34 17.29 -3.56 -7.66
C GLY A 34 17.05 -2.32 -6.80
N MET A 35 15.85 -2.19 -6.24
CA MET A 35 15.54 -1.12 -5.29
C MET A 35 16.57 -1.19 -4.14
N PRO A 36 17.19 -0.08 -3.74
CA PRO A 36 18.22 -0.12 -2.71
C PRO A 36 17.62 -0.65 -1.41
N LEU A 37 18.25 -1.68 -0.85
CA LEU A 37 17.97 -2.14 0.50
C LEU A 37 18.45 -1.06 1.47
N HIS A 38 17.55 -0.63 2.34
CA HIS A 38 17.85 0.32 3.41
C HIS A 38 17.94 -0.44 4.73
N GLU A 39 18.86 -0.01 5.59
CA GLU A 39 18.86 -0.37 7.00
C GLU A 39 18.39 0.84 7.78
N ILE A 40 17.30 0.70 8.54
CA ILE A 40 16.80 1.75 9.42
C ILE A 40 17.12 1.38 10.87
N PRO A 41 17.48 2.35 11.73
CA PRO A 41 17.66 2.09 13.15
C PRO A 41 16.32 1.71 13.78
N GLY A 42 16.29 0.60 14.51
CA GLY A 42 15.12 0.14 15.25
C GLY A 42 15.41 -0.09 16.74
N PRO A 43 14.38 -0.18 17.58
CA PRO A 43 14.51 -0.36 19.03
C PRO A 43 15.26 -1.62 19.46
N ALA A 44 15.17 -2.71 18.67
CA ALA A 44 15.86 -3.98 18.92
C ALA A 44 17.11 -4.18 18.04
N GLY A 45 17.59 -3.11 17.40
CA GLY A 45 18.66 -3.13 16.40
C GLY A 45 18.16 -2.77 15.00
N ARG A 46 18.99 -3.01 13.99
CA ARG A 46 18.68 -2.67 12.60
C ARG A 46 17.39 -3.33 12.11
N LEU A 47 16.58 -2.60 11.34
CA LEU A 47 15.46 -3.15 10.59
C LEU A 47 15.78 -3.09 9.10
N GLU A 48 15.54 -4.20 8.41
CA GLU A 48 15.68 -4.33 6.97
C GLU A 48 14.48 -3.66 6.27
N ALA A 49 14.72 -2.77 5.31
CA ALA A 49 13.68 -2.02 4.63
C ALA A 49 13.91 -1.82 3.13
N LEU A 50 12.81 -1.58 2.42
CA LEU A 50 12.77 -1.21 1.01
C LEU A 50 11.83 -0.01 0.83
N LEU A 51 12.33 1.01 0.15
CA LEU A 51 11.58 2.21 -0.16
C LEU A 51 11.14 2.21 -1.63
N ASP A 52 9.85 2.00 -1.88
CA ASP A 52 9.25 2.17 -3.20
C ASP A 52 9.02 3.68 -3.46
N GLU A 53 9.86 4.28 -4.30
CA GLU A 53 9.72 5.68 -4.70
C GLU A 53 8.41 5.93 -5.47
N PRO A 54 7.82 7.14 -5.37
CA PRO A 54 6.59 7.47 -6.07
C PRO A 54 6.79 7.38 -7.58
N ALA A 55 5.79 6.86 -8.29
CA ALA A 55 5.81 6.93 -9.74
C ALA A 55 5.71 8.41 -10.16
N SER A 56 6.74 8.91 -10.84
CA SER A 56 6.65 10.17 -11.58
C SER A 56 5.67 9.99 -12.73
N ARG A 57 4.60 10.78 -12.78
CA ARG A 57 3.67 10.75 -13.91
C ARG A 57 3.26 12.18 -14.33
N GLY A 58 3.00 12.35 -15.62
CA GLY A 58 2.65 13.61 -16.26
C GLY A 58 1.26 13.55 -16.89
N ILE A 59 1.06 14.32 -17.96
CA ILE A 59 -0.12 14.20 -18.81
C ILE A 59 0.36 13.72 -20.17
N GLY A 60 -0.25 12.65 -20.66
CA GLY A 60 0.09 12.08 -21.96
C GLY A 60 -0.23 13.07 -23.09
N ALA A 61 0.49 12.97 -24.19
CA ALA A 61 0.22 13.76 -25.41
C ALA A 61 -1.19 13.54 -26.01
N ASP A 62 -1.99 12.63 -25.42
CA ASP A 62 -3.35 12.24 -25.79
C ASP A 62 -4.45 12.83 -24.88
N GLY A 63 -4.08 13.61 -23.85
CA GLY A 63 -5.03 14.25 -22.93
C GLY A 63 -5.56 13.35 -21.79
N ARG A 64 -4.89 12.23 -21.46
CA ARG A 64 -5.27 11.36 -20.32
C ARG A 64 -4.35 11.54 -19.12
N LEU A 65 -4.92 11.26 -17.94
CA LEU A 65 -4.21 11.28 -16.66
C LEU A 65 -3.11 10.21 -16.64
N GLU A 66 -1.86 10.62 -16.48
CA GLU A 66 -0.82 9.73 -15.97
C GLU A 66 -0.74 9.94 -14.44
N ILE A 67 -0.80 8.86 -13.65
CA ILE A 67 -1.01 8.91 -12.19
C ILE A 67 0.28 9.18 -11.35
N GLY A 68 0.38 10.36 -10.75
CA GLY A 68 1.55 10.91 -10.06
C GLY A 68 1.76 12.33 -10.58
N HIS A 69 2.15 13.30 -9.77
CA HIS A 69 2.49 14.63 -10.29
C HIS A 69 3.96 14.64 -10.72
N THR A 70 4.26 15.42 -11.76
CA THR A 70 5.64 15.82 -12.09
C THR A 70 6.27 16.65 -10.96
N GLU A 71 5.44 17.26 -10.10
CA GLU A 71 5.84 18.00 -8.90
C GLU A 71 4.99 17.59 -7.68
N GLY A 72 5.63 17.02 -6.65
CA GLY A 72 5.02 16.80 -5.35
C GLY A 72 4.71 15.33 -5.00
N LEU A 73 5.10 14.97 -3.78
CA LEU A 73 4.85 13.66 -3.17
C LEU A 73 3.41 13.61 -2.62
N ARG A 74 2.62 12.59 -3.00
CA ARG A 74 1.24 12.46 -2.49
C ARG A 74 1.19 12.13 -1.01
N ALA A 75 2.02 11.19 -0.57
CA ALA A 75 2.16 10.79 0.83
C ALA A 75 3.45 9.99 1.03
N ALA A 76 4.00 10.07 2.23
CA ALA A 76 4.95 9.10 2.77
C ALA A 76 4.17 8.00 3.51
N VAL A 77 4.35 6.74 3.13
CA VAL A 77 3.61 5.61 3.68
C VAL A 77 4.57 4.64 4.35
N VAL A 78 4.23 4.20 5.56
CA VAL A 78 4.87 3.04 6.20
C VAL A 78 3.93 1.85 6.10
N PHE A 79 4.43 0.70 5.64
CA PHE A 79 3.64 -0.50 5.37
C PHE A 79 4.13 -1.70 6.18
N GLY A 80 3.34 -2.13 7.17
CA GLY A 80 3.62 -3.31 8.00
C GLY A 80 3.17 -4.63 7.37
N HIS A 81 4.02 -5.66 7.45
CA HIS A 81 3.73 -6.98 6.87
C HIS A 81 2.92 -7.91 7.81
N PRO A 82 2.35 -9.03 7.31
CA PRO A 82 1.66 -10.02 8.13
C PRO A 82 2.55 -10.67 9.19
N HIS A 83 1.96 -11.49 10.04
CA HIS A 83 2.61 -12.05 11.22
C HIS A 83 3.97 -12.71 10.93
N THR A 84 5.03 -12.26 11.61
CA THR A 84 6.42 -12.75 11.43
C THR A 84 6.52 -14.26 11.62
N GLY A 85 5.94 -14.80 12.70
CA GLY A 85 5.99 -16.23 13.02
C GLY A 85 5.27 -17.15 12.02
N TYR A 86 4.44 -16.60 11.13
CA TYR A 86 3.76 -17.35 10.06
C TYR A 86 4.36 -17.09 8.68
N GLY A 87 5.61 -16.60 8.62
CA GLY A 87 6.34 -16.35 7.39
C GLY A 87 6.01 -15.01 6.71
N GLY A 88 5.33 -14.10 7.40
CA GLY A 88 5.10 -12.74 6.91
C GLY A 88 6.41 -11.95 6.81
N THR A 89 6.60 -11.25 5.70
CA THR A 89 7.75 -10.37 5.46
C THR A 89 7.35 -9.19 4.58
N MET A 90 8.21 -8.18 4.44
CA MET A 90 8.02 -7.08 3.48
C MET A 90 7.86 -7.53 2.02
N HIS A 91 8.22 -8.78 1.71
CA HIS A 91 8.09 -9.40 0.39
C HIS A 91 6.78 -10.19 0.20
N THR A 92 5.93 -10.31 1.22
CA THR A 92 4.61 -10.95 1.07
C THR A 92 3.86 -10.33 -0.12
N LYS A 93 3.33 -11.18 -1.02
CA LYS A 93 2.82 -10.74 -2.32
C LYS A 93 1.78 -9.62 -2.23
N VAL A 94 0.87 -9.68 -1.25
CA VAL A 94 -0.14 -8.63 -1.01
C VAL A 94 0.51 -7.32 -0.59
N VAL A 95 1.50 -7.36 0.32
CA VAL A 95 2.27 -6.18 0.74
C VAL A 95 3.01 -5.56 -0.45
N TYR A 96 3.67 -6.38 -1.27
CA TYR A 96 4.33 -5.92 -2.50
C TYR A 96 3.34 -5.26 -3.47
N GLN A 97 2.21 -5.90 -3.77
CA GLN A 97 1.22 -5.36 -4.71
C GLN A 97 0.57 -4.07 -4.18
N ALA A 98 0.29 -4.00 -2.88
CA ALA A 98 -0.24 -2.80 -2.25
C ALA A 98 0.75 -1.63 -2.32
N ALA A 99 2.05 -1.87 -2.03
CA ALA A 99 3.08 -0.86 -2.20
C ALA A 99 3.21 -0.40 -3.65
N LYS A 100 3.14 -1.30 -4.64
CA LYS A 100 3.12 -0.92 -6.05
C LYS A 100 1.88 -0.09 -6.41
N ALA A 101 0.71 -0.39 -5.86
CA ALA A 101 -0.51 0.38 -6.08
C ALA A 101 -0.40 1.80 -5.48
N LEU A 102 0.15 1.93 -4.28
CA LEU A 102 0.41 3.20 -3.60
C LEU A 102 1.49 4.04 -4.33
N SER A 103 2.60 3.42 -4.74
CA SER A 103 3.63 4.09 -5.55
C SER A 103 3.07 4.60 -6.88
N ARG A 104 2.20 3.81 -7.52
CA ARG A 104 1.49 4.21 -8.75
C ARG A 104 0.59 5.42 -8.59
N ILE A 105 0.16 5.77 -7.38
CA ILE A 105 -0.67 6.95 -7.10
C ILE A 105 0.15 8.12 -6.51
N GLY A 106 1.48 8.07 -6.65
CA GLY A 106 2.38 9.15 -6.24
C GLY A 106 2.83 9.10 -4.79
N CYS A 107 2.72 7.96 -4.10
CA CYS A 107 3.21 7.81 -2.73
C CYS A 107 4.63 7.23 -2.67
N ALA A 108 5.45 7.67 -1.72
CA ALA A 108 6.68 6.99 -1.32
C ALA A 108 6.32 5.96 -0.26
N VAL A 109 6.67 4.68 -0.46
CA VAL A 109 6.20 3.59 0.41
C VAL A 109 7.38 2.86 1.00
N LEU A 110 7.57 2.98 2.31
CA LEU A 110 8.51 2.17 3.07
C LEU A 110 7.84 0.86 3.46
N ARG A 111 8.33 -0.24 2.91
CA ARG A 111 8.09 -1.57 3.45
C ARG A 111 9.31 -1.97 4.27
N PHE A 112 9.12 -2.59 5.42
CA PHE A 112 10.22 -3.04 6.26
C PHE A 112 9.87 -4.37 6.91
N ASN A 113 10.88 -5.13 7.31
CA ASN A 113 10.71 -6.32 8.11
C ASN A 113 10.67 -5.93 9.60
N PHE A 114 9.61 -6.33 10.30
CA PHE A 114 9.56 -6.26 11.76
C PHE A 114 10.73 -7.04 12.39
N ARG A 115 11.03 -6.77 13.67
CA ARG A 115 12.03 -7.53 14.43
C ARG A 115 11.87 -9.04 14.24
N GLY A 116 13.00 -9.72 14.03
CA GLY A 116 13.05 -11.17 13.79
C GLY A 116 12.55 -11.65 12.42
N ALA A 117 12.07 -10.78 11.53
CA ALA A 117 11.79 -11.13 10.13
C ALA A 117 12.97 -10.77 9.22
N GLY A 118 13.26 -11.62 8.23
CA GLY A 118 14.33 -11.37 7.26
C GLY A 118 15.69 -11.11 7.92
N ALA A 119 16.32 -9.99 7.56
CA ALA A 119 17.60 -9.55 8.13
C ALA A 119 17.46 -8.55 9.29
N SER A 120 16.23 -8.24 9.72
CA SER A 120 15.97 -7.38 10.88
C SER A 120 16.44 -8.05 12.17
N ALA A 121 17.06 -7.26 13.05
CA ALA A 121 17.53 -7.70 14.35
C ALA A 121 16.37 -8.03 15.30
N GLY A 122 16.70 -8.61 16.46
CA GLY A 122 15.75 -8.95 17.51
C GLY A 122 14.93 -10.22 17.22
N GLY A 123 13.84 -10.38 17.96
CA GLY A 123 12.90 -11.49 17.83
C GLY A 123 11.47 -11.00 18.00
N PHE A 124 10.52 -11.76 17.46
CA PHE A 124 9.09 -11.45 17.52
C PHE A 124 8.61 -11.29 18.96
N THR A 125 7.83 -10.24 19.23
CA THR A 125 7.35 -9.88 20.58
C THR A 125 5.84 -9.85 20.74
N ASP A 126 5.09 -10.27 19.71
CA ASP A 126 3.63 -10.33 19.73
C ASP A 126 2.94 -8.98 19.99
N GLY A 127 3.49 -7.89 19.44
CA GLY A 127 2.82 -6.60 19.39
C GLY A 127 3.68 -5.43 19.83
N PRO A 128 4.00 -5.30 21.14
CA PRO A 128 4.60 -4.06 21.68
C PRO A 128 5.89 -3.67 20.97
N GLY A 129 6.77 -4.63 20.72
CA GLY A 129 8.00 -4.37 19.98
C GLY A 129 7.78 -4.06 18.51
N GLU A 130 6.85 -4.75 17.85
CA GLU A 130 6.49 -4.45 16.47
C GLU A 130 5.85 -3.06 16.32
N MET A 131 5.12 -2.58 17.33
CA MET A 131 4.63 -1.20 17.38
C MET A 131 5.78 -0.20 17.48
N ASP A 132 6.80 -0.47 18.29
CA ASP A 132 7.98 0.39 18.38
C ASP A 132 8.80 0.38 17.09
N ASP A 133 8.91 -0.76 16.42
CA ASP A 133 9.55 -0.86 15.10
C ASP A 133 8.77 -0.02 14.06
N PHE A 134 7.44 -0.04 14.10
CA PHE A 134 6.59 0.76 13.23
C PHE A 134 6.75 2.26 13.50
N ARG A 135 6.89 2.68 14.77
CA ARG A 135 7.20 4.07 15.13
C ARG A 135 8.56 4.51 14.57
N ALA A 136 9.59 3.67 14.70
CA ALA A 136 10.91 3.95 14.12
C ALA A 136 10.86 4.08 12.59
N ALA A 137 10.04 3.27 11.91
CA ALA A 137 9.80 3.39 10.48
C ALA A 137 9.05 4.68 10.09
N LEU A 138 8.10 5.14 10.92
CA LEU A 138 7.45 6.44 10.77
C LEU A 138 8.45 7.59 10.93
N ASP A 139 9.32 7.52 11.94
CA ASP A 139 10.37 8.52 12.17
C ASP A 139 11.31 8.63 10.97
N PHE A 140 11.79 7.49 10.45
CA PHE A 140 12.62 7.45 9.24
C PHE A 140 11.96 8.13 8.04
N MET A 141 10.66 7.86 7.81
CA MET A 141 9.93 8.47 6.70
C MET A 141 9.66 9.96 6.91
N ARG A 142 9.43 10.39 8.15
CA ARG A 142 9.29 11.82 8.48
C ARG A 142 10.59 12.57 8.24
N ASP A 143 11.73 12.02 8.65
CA ASP A 143 13.04 12.64 8.44
C ASP A 143 13.39 12.74 6.95
N ARG A 144 13.06 11.70 6.17
CA ARG A 144 13.30 11.68 4.73
C ARG A 144 12.36 12.58 3.94
N TYR A 145 11.11 12.74 4.40
CA TYR A 145 10.10 13.56 3.74
C TYR A 145 9.42 14.52 4.76
N PRO A 146 10.13 15.57 5.23
CA PRO A 146 9.67 16.43 6.32
C PRO A 146 8.29 17.05 6.12
N ASP A 147 7.99 17.47 4.88
CA ASP A 147 6.76 18.19 4.53
C ASP A 147 5.64 17.26 4.02
N ALA A 148 5.89 15.95 3.92
CA ALA A 148 4.91 15.02 3.39
C ALA A 148 3.80 14.74 4.40
N VAL A 149 2.59 14.54 3.89
CA VAL A 149 1.54 13.86 4.66
C VAL A 149 1.94 12.40 4.89
N MET A 150 1.68 11.86 6.07
CA MET A 150 2.04 10.48 6.40
C MET A 150 0.83 9.57 6.49
N TRP A 151 0.94 8.37 5.93
CA TRP A 151 -0.06 7.32 6.03
C TRP A 151 0.51 6.09 6.72
N ALA A 152 -0.30 5.44 7.55
CA ALA A 152 0.04 4.16 8.14
C ALA A 152 -0.76 3.06 7.45
N ALA A 153 -0.06 2.05 6.94
CA ALA A 153 -0.66 0.94 6.21
C ALA A 153 -0.17 -0.41 6.74
N GLY A 154 -0.98 -1.45 6.62
CA GLY A 154 -0.53 -2.79 6.94
C GLY A 154 -1.48 -3.89 6.47
N MET A 155 -0.98 -5.13 6.52
CA MET A 155 -1.75 -6.32 6.23
C MET A 155 -1.79 -7.27 7.44
N SER A 156 -2.97 -7.81 7.79
CA SER A 156 -3.16 -8.78 8.86
C SER A 156 -2.58 -8.28 10.19
N PHE A 157 -1.66 -9.02 10.82
CA PHE A 157 -0.89 -8.53 11.98
C PHE A 157 -0.31 -7.14 11.76
N GLY A 158 0.30 -6.88 10.60
CA GLY A 158 0.82 -5.55 10.26
C GLY A 158 -0.27 -4.49 10.15
N ALA A 159 -1.51 -4.85 9.79
CA ALA A 159 -2.65 -3.93 9.85
C ALA A 159 -2.99 -3.57 11.29
N TRP A 160 -3.01 -4.54 12.21
CA TRP A 160 -3.20 -4.24 13.64
C TRP A 160 -2.16 -3.25 14.16
N ILE A 161 -0.88 -3.52 13.90
CA ILE A 161 0.22 -2.64 14.31
C ILE A 161 0.09 -1.24 13.68
N ALA A 162 -0.04 -1.17 12.35
CA ALA A 162 -0.07 0.09 11.62
C ALA A 162 -1.27 0.96 12.00
N LEU A 163 -2.46 0.35 12.12
CA LEU A 163 -3.68 1.07 12.46
C LEU A 163 -3.63 1.58 13.90
N THR A 164 -3.16 0.77 14.85
CA THR A 164 -3.04 1.14 16.27
C THR A 164 -2.04 2.28 16.46
N VAL A 165 -0.82 2.13 15.93
CA VAL A 165 0.22 3.17 16.04
C VAL A 165 -0.20 4.43 15.28
N GLY A 166 -0.72 4.29 14.07
CA GLY A 166 -1.14 5.43 13.26
C GLY A 166 -2.35 6.18 13.82
N ALA A 167 -3.25 5.50 14.55
CA ALA A 167 -4.40 6.14 15.19
C ALA A 167 -3.99 7.09 16.33
N GLU A 168 -2.81 6.85 16.93
CA GLU A 168 -2.27 7.62 18.06
C GLU A 168 -1.17 8.61 17.64
N ASP A 169 -0.66 8.49 16.41
CA ASP A 169 0.40 9.36 15.90
C ASP A 169 -0.20 10.60 15.18
N PRO A 170 -0.02 11.82 15.71
CA PRO A 170 -0.61 13.03 15.13
C PRO A 170 -0.05 13.39 13.75
N ARG A 171 1.06 12.78 13.33
CA ARG A 171 1.66 12.96 12.00
C ARG A 171 0.89 12.18 10.93
N VAL A 172 0.15 11.15 11.32
CA VAL A 172 -0.54 10.22 10.41
C VAL A 172 -1.94 10.75 10.09
N SER A 173 -2.20 10.97 8.80
CA SER A 173 -3.47 11.52 8.30
C SER A 173 -4.37 10.49 7.62
N THR A 174 -3.92 9.26 7.40
CA THR A 174 -4.73 8.19 6.81
C THR A 174 -4.25 6.83 7.29
N LEU A 175 -5.21 5.95 7.56
CA LEU A 175 -5.02 4.58 8.01
C LEU A 175 -5.51 3.61 6.93
N ILE A 176 -4.69 2.60 6.58
CA ILE A 176 -5.02 1.59 5.56
C ILE A 176 -4.81 0.18 6.13
N GLY A 177 -5.88 -0.60 6.23
CA GLY A 177 -5.84 -1.97 6.72
C GLY A 177 -6.24 -2.97 5.64
N ILE A 178 -5.38 -3.94 5.35
CA ILE A 178 -5.71 -5.10 4.50
C ILE A 178 -5.88 -6.32 5.39
N ALA A 179 -7.04 -6.98 5.32
CA ALA A 179 -7.37 -8.14 6.16
C ALA A 179 -7.12 -7.89 7.67
N PRO A 180 -7.63 -6.80 8.28
CA PRO A 180 -7.38 -6.52 9.70
C PRO A 180 -7.98 -7.64 10.59
N PRO A 181 -7.18 -8.26 11.48
CA PRO A 181 -7.61 -9.38 12.33
C PRO A 181 -8.42 -8.88 13.55
N ILE A 182 -9.57 -8.24 13.32
CA ILE A 182 -10.37 -7.54 14.33
C ILE A 182 -10.83 -8.43 15.51
N ALA A 183 -10.98 -9.73 15.28
CA ALA A 183 -11.36 -10.69 16.32
C ALA A 183 -10.19 -11.15 17.21
N ARG A 184 -8.93 -10.86 16.83
CA ARG A 184 -7.73 -11.35 17.52
C ARG A 184 -7.03 -10.31 18.37
N TYR A 185 -7.13 -9.03 18.02
CA TYR A 185 -6.35 -7.98 18.66
C TYR A 185 -7.23 -6.80 19.07
N ASP A 186 -6.71 -5.98 19.98
CA ASP A 186 -7.36 -4.76 20.44
C ASP A 186 -7.21 -3.65 19.40
N PHE A 187 -8.35 -3.17 18.89
CA PHE A 187 -8.48 -2.04 17.96
C PHE A 187 -9.15 -0.82 18.59
N THR A 188 -9.27 -0.75 19.93
CA THR A 188 -10.03 0.31 20.59
C THR A 188 -9.47 1.71 20.29
N SER A 189 -8.13 1.86 20.16
CA SER A 189 -7.54 3.16 19.76
C SER A 189 -7.95 3.56 18.34
N VAL A 190 -8.04 2.58 17.43
CA VAL A 190 -8.48 2.78 16.05
C VAL A 190 -9.95 3.17 16.01
N GLU A 191 -10.81 2.51 16.79
CA GLU A 191 -12.24 2.83 16.90
C GLU A 191 -12.47 4.26 17.39
N ARG A 192 -11.72 4.71 18.41
CA ARG A 192 -11.83 6.08 18.96
C ARG A 192 -11.26 7.16 18.05
N SER A 193 -10.34 6.81 17.16
CA SER A 193 -9.65 7.77 16.30
C SER A 193 -10.57 8.34 15.22
N THR A 194 -10.47 9.64 14.94
CA THR A 194 -11.17 10.30 13.82
C THR A 194 -10.38 10.28 12.51
N THR A 195 -9.14 9.77 12.51
CA THR A 195 -8.31 9.66 11.31
C THR A 195 -9.03 8.84 10.24
N PRO A 196 -9.08 9.28 8.96
CA PRO A 196 -9.69 8.53 7.87
C PRO A 196 -9.13 7.10 7.73
N LYS A 197 -10.00 6.12 7.53
CA LYS A 197 -9.67 4.69 7.48
C LYS A 197 -10.15 4.05 6.18
N PHE A 198 -9.28 3.27 5.55
CA PHE A 198 -9.59 2.46 4.38
C PHE A 198 -9.32 0.99 4.71
N PHE A 199 -10.35 0.16 4.61
CA PHE A 199 -10.24 -1.28 4.83
C PHE A 199 -10.43 -2.04 3.52
N ILE A 200 -9.58 -3.04 3.31
CA ILE A 200 -9.68 -3.99 2.20
C ILE A 200 -9.81 -5.38 2.84
N GLN A 201 -10.93 -6.04 2.62
CA GLN A 201 -11.24 -7.33 3.24
C GLN A 201 -11.70 -8.32 2.18
N GLY A 202 -11.20 -9.56 2.26
CA GLY A 202 -11.70 -10.66 1.46
C GLY A 202 -12.99 -11.20 2.08
N GLU A 203 -14.04 -11.36 1.26
CA GLU A 203 -15.32 -11.91 1.73
C GLU A 203 -15.24 -13.38 2.16
N LEU A 204 -14.24 -14.11 1.64
CA LEU A 204 -13.98 -15.52 1.93
C LEU A 204 -12.67 -15.71 2.71
N ASP A 205 -12.24 -14.70 3.47
CA ASP A 205 -11.05 -14.79 4.31
C ASP A 205 -11.31 -15.66 5.55
N GLU A 206 -10.74 -16.87 5.56
CA GLU A 206 -10.86 -17.83 6.67
C GLU A 206 -9.95 -17.49 7.86
N ILE A 207 -8.97 -16.58 7.69
CA ILE A 207 -8.01 -16.20 8.72
C ILE A 207 -8.50 -14.95 9.47
N CYS A 208 -9.04 -13.97 8.73
CA CYS A 208 -9.60 -12.73 9.24
C CYS A 208 -11.06 -12.58 8.75
N PRO A 209 -12.02 -13.34 9.29
CA PRO A 209 -13.40 -13.33 8.79
C PRO A 209 -14.14 -12.00 9.08
N LEU A 210 -15.15 -11.70 8.26
CA LEU A 210 -15.98 -10.48 8.29
C LEU A 210 -17.02 -10.39 9.44
N THR A 211 -16.99 -11.34 10.38
CA THR A 211 -18.05 -11.61 11.38
C THR A 211 -18.78 -10.40 11.90
#